data_AF-A0A7Y5CBL1-F1
#
_entry.id   AF-A0A7Y5CBL1-F1
#
_cell.length_a   1.000
_cell.length_b   1.000
_cell.length_c   1.000
_cell.angle_alpha   90.00
_cell.angle_beta   90.00
_cell.angle_gamma   90.00
#
_symmetry.space_group_name_H-M   'P 1'
#
loop_
_entity.id
_entity.type
_entity.pdbx_description
1 polymer ?
#
loop_
_entity_poly.entity_id
_entity_poly.type
_entity_poly.pdbx_seq_one_letter_code
_entity_poly.pdbx_strand_id
1 'polypeptide(L)'
;MSQLSLPPWLSVFNDADLLFLKRFLLASGSLKQLAEVYGVSYPTIRARLDRLIERVNAVEAPATGDSFEQLVETLVTHGVMLTGTGRTLLQTHRRILKETTERAARNATSPPTEDEWQE
;
A
#
# COMPACT_ATOMS: atom_id res chain seq x y z
N MET A 1 -6.84 22.91 -16.79
CA MET A 1 -6.26 21.69 -17.39
C MET A 1 -5.86 20.79 -16.25
N SER A 2 -6.56 19.67 -16.07
CA SER A 2 -6.25 18.69 -15.03
C SER A 2 -4.82 18.17 -15.27
N GLN A 3 -3.89 18.45 -14.37
CA GLN A 3 -2.57 17.81 -14.41
C GLN A 3 -2.81 16.31 -14.29
N LEU A 4 -2.40 15.55 -15.31
CA LEU A 4 -2.22 14.10 -15.16
C LEU A 4 -1.02 13.91 -14.23
N SER A 5 -1.27 13.88 -12.92
CA SER A 5 -0.31 13.36 -11.96
C SER A 5 -0.14 11.87 -12.26
N LEU A 6 1.05 11.49 -12.74
CA LEU A 6 1.38 10.08 -12.90
C LEU A 6 1.28 9.40 -11.53
N PRO A 7 0.67 8.20 -11.46
CA PRO A 7 0.57 7.48 -10.20
C PRO A 7 1.98 7.15 -9.66
N PRO A 8 2.21 7.20 -8.34
CA PRO A 8 3.53 7.04 -7.73
C PRO A 8 4.26 5.74 -8.10
N TRP A 9 3.53 4.64 -8.33
CA TRP A 9 4.15 3.37 -8.71
C TRP A 9 4.86 3.41 -10.08
N LEU A 10 4.53 4.35 -10.96
CA LEU A 10 5.21 4.49 -12.24
C LEU A 10 6.61 5.13 -12.10
N SER A 11 6.88 5.89 -11.03
CA SER A 11 8.16 6.59 -10.88
C SER A 11 9.33 5.69 -10.46
N VAL A 12 9.07 4.45 -10.04
CA VAL A 12 10.11 3.47 -9.66
C VAL A 12 10.69 2.69 -10.84
N PHE A 13 10.15 2.87 -12.04
CA PHE A 13 10.63 2.19 -13.24
C PHE A 13 11.58 3.06 -14.05
N ASN A 14 12.66 2.44 -14.52
CA ASN A 14 13.53 3.03 -15.53
C ASN A 14 12.99 2.78 -16.96
N ASP A 15 13.63 3.38 -17.96
CA ASP A 15 13.21 3.23 -19.36
C ASP A 15 13.19 1.77 -19.85
N ALA A 16 14.13 0.95 -19.38
CA ALA A 16 14.20 -0.47 -19.77
C ALA A 16 13.06 -1.30 -19.16
N ASP A 17 12.63 -0.95 -17.95
CA ASP A 17 11.49 -1.55 -17.26
C ASP A 17 10.17 -1.16 -17.94
N LEU A 18 10.02 0.12 -18.29
CA LEU A 18 8.86 0.62 -19.04
C LEU A 18 8.76 -0.04 -20.42
N LEU A 19 9.88 -0.20 -21.12
CA LEU A 19 9.92 -0.91 -22.41
C LEU A 19 9.55 -2.39 -22.25
N PHE A 20 10.01 -3.03 -21.17
CA PHE A 20 9.62 -4.39 -20.82
C PHE A 20 8.12 -4.50 -20.59
N LEU A 21 7.55 -3.61 -19.78
CA LEU A 21 6.12 -3.57 -19.47
C LEU A 21 5.27 -3.32 -20.73
N LYS A 22 5.72 -2.43 -21.62
CA LYS A 22 5.08 -2.18 -22.92
C LYS A 22 5.04 -3.45 -23.76
N ARG A 23 6.15 -4.18 -23.87
CA ARG A 23 6.21 -5.44 -24.62
C ARG A 23 5.36 -6.53 -23.96
N PHE A 24 5.35 -6.59 -22.63
CA PHE A 24 4.51 -7.50 -21.87
C PHE A 24 3.02 -7.27 -22.16
N LEU A 25 2.58 -6.01 -22.18
CA LEU A 25 1.21 -5.64 -22.52
C LEU A 25 0.85 -6.00 -23.99
N LEU A 26 1.76 -5.74 -24.93
CA LEU A 26 1.59 -6.11 -26.34
C LEU A 26 1.53 -7.64 -26.57
N ALA A 27 2.14 -8.41 -25.67
CA ALA A 27 2.06 -9.87 -25.65
C ALA A 27 0.88 -10.40 -24.80
N SER A 28 -0.11 -9.56 -24.48
CA SER A 28 -1.26 -9.90 -23.64
C SER A 28 -0.88 -10.49 -22.27
N GLY A 29 0.26 -10.08 -21.72
CA GLY A 29 0.81 -10.59 -20.47
C GLY A 29 1.44 -11.99 -20.55
N SER A 30 1.67 -12.52 -21.76
CA SER A 30 2.27 -13.84 -21.95
C SER A 30 3.78 -13.82 -21.70
N LEU A 31 4.18 -14.33 -20.53
CA LEU A 31 5.58 -14.54 -20.18
C LEU A 31 6.30 -15.50 -21.14
N LYS A 32 5.58 -16.49 -21.69
CA LYS A 32 6.14 -17.45 -22.66
C LYS A 32 6.47 -16.76 -23.98
N GLN A 33 5.56 -15.95 -24.50
CA GLN A 33 5.78 -15.19 -25.72
C GLN A 33 6.90 -14.15 -25.54
N LEU A 34 7.01 -13.54 -24.37
CA LEU A 34 8.14 -12.67 -24.05
C LEU A 34 9.47 -13.43 -24.06
N ALA A 35 9.53 -14.63 -23.47
CA ALA A 35 10.73 -15.45 -23.46
C ALA A 35 11.23 -15.74 -24.88
N GLU A 36 10.30 -16.06 -25.80
CA GLU A 36 10.60 -16.24 -27.22
C GLU A 36 11.11 -14.94 -27.88
N VAL A 37 10.44 -13.80 -27.66
CA VAL A 37 10.83 -12.49 -28.24
C VAL A 37 12.19 -12.02 -27.75
N TYR A 38 12.51 -12.25 -26.47
CA TYR A 38 13.79 -11.85 -25.88
C TYR A 38 14.89 -12.91 -26.08
N GLY A 39 14.58 -14.10 -26.62
CA GLY A 39 15.54 -15.17 -26.83
C GLY A 39 16.11 -15.74 -25.52
N VAL A 40 15.35 -15.69 -24.43
CA VAL A 40 15.78 -16.15 -23.10
C VAL A 40 14.81 -17.19 -22.53
N SER A 41 15.21 -17.86 -21.46
CA SER A 41 14.34 -18.85 -20.81
C SER A 41 13.14 -18.20 -20.10
N TYR A 42 12.04 -18.94 -20.04
CA TYR A 42 10.85 -18.53 -19.29
C TYR A 42 11.14 -18.17 -17.82
N PRO A 43 11.94 -18.95 -17.05
CA PRO A 43 12.36 -18.57 -15.70
C PRO A 43 13.06 -17.21 -15.62
N THR A 44 13.86 -16.83 -16.63
CA THR A 44 14.55 -15.55 -16.68
C THR A 44 13.57 -14.37 -16.77
N ILE A 45 12.57 -14.47 -17.65
CA ILE A 45 11.54 -13.43 -17.80
C ILE A 45 10.66 -13.37 -16.56
N ARG A 46 10.30 -14.52 -15.99
CA ARG A 46 9.51 -14.60 -14.76
C ARG A 46 10.21 -13.88 -13.61
N ALA A 47 11.47 -14.20 -13.35
CA ALA A 47 12.25 -13.52 -12.31
C ALA A 47 12.36 -12.00 -12.54
N ARG A 48 12.40 -11.56 -13.80
CA ARG A 48 12.38 -10.13 -14.13
C ARG A 48 11.02 -9.48 -13.82
N LEU A 49 9.91 -10.13 -14.14
CA LEU A 49 8.57 -9.65 -13.80
C LEU A 49 8.37 -9.61 -12.27
N ASP A 50 8.80 -10.66 -11.56
CA ASP A 50 8.65 -10.75 -10.10
C ASP A 50 9.33 -9.55 -9.41
N ARG A 51 10.55 -9.18 -9.83
CA ARG A 51 11.26 -7.98 -9.34
C ARG A 51 10.55 -6.66 -9.64
N LEU A 52 9.78 -6.59 -10.73
CA LEU A 52 8.96 -5.40 -11.04
C LEU A 52 7.76 -5.32 -10.10
N ILE A 53 7.10 -6.45 -9.88
CA ILE A 53 5.96 -6.56 -8.96
C ILE A 53 6.38 -6.22 -7.53
N GLU A 54 7.52 -6.75 -7.06
CA GLU A 54 8.07 -6.43 -5.73
C GLU A 54 8.30 -4.93 -5.56
N ARG A 55 8.86 -4.25 -6.58
CA ARG A 55 9.07 -2.79 -6.54
C ARG A 55 7.77 -2.00 -6.49
N VAL A 56 6.75 -2.40 -7.25
CA VAL A 56 5.43 -1.76 -7.19
C VAL A 56 4.82 -1.96 -5.82
N ASN A 57 4.84 -3.19 -5.30
CA ASN A 57 4.33 -3.49 -3.98
C ASN A 57 5.09 -2.74 -2.89
N ALA A 58 6.40 -2.45 -3.04
CA ALA A 58 7.14 -1.66 -2.07
C ALA A 58 6.69 -0.17 -2.03
N VAL A 59 6.23 0.37 -3.16
CA VAL A 59 5.74 1.75 -3.27
C VAL A 59 4.26 1.86 -2.89
N GLU A 60 3.45 0.87 -3.28
CA GLU A 60 2.02 0.83 -3.00
C GLU A 60 1.70 0.17 -1.66
N ALA A 61 2.66 -0.52 -1.04
CA ALA A 61 2.52 -0.98 0.32
C ALA A 61 2.04 0.22 1.13
N PRO A 62 0.87 0.13 1.80
CA PRO A 62 0.49 1.17 2.72
C PRO A 62 1.68 1.30 3.65
N ALA A 63 2.28 2.50 3.73
CA ALA A 63 3.25 2.77 4.77
C ALA A 63 2.58 2.23 6.03
N THR A 64 3.27 1.35 6.76
CA THR A 64 2.70 0.53 7.83
C THR A 64 2.35 1.40 9.05
N GLY A 65 1.50 2.38 8.82
CA GLY A 65 1.25 3.57 9.60
C GLY A 65 -0.02 4.19 9.03
N ASP A 66 -0.92 4.54 9.94
CA ASP A 66 -2.23 5.08 9.61
C ASP A 66 -2.13 6.19 8.56
N SER A 67 -3.07 6.21 7.60
CA SER A 67 -3.21 7.32 6.65
C SER A 67 -3.23 8.69 7.35
N PHE A 68 -3.74 8.73 8.58
CA PHE A 68 -3.68 9.89 9.45
C PHE A 68 -2.25 10.24 9.90
N GLU A 69 -1.43 9.27 10.27
CA GLU A 69 -0.06 9.51 10.71
C GLU A 69 0.81 10.10 9.59
N GLN A 70 0.64 9.58 8.37
CA GLN A 70 1.32 10.07 7.16
C GLN A 70 0.95 11.52 6.82
N LEU A 71 -0.34 11.86 6.96
CA LEU A 71 -0.82 13.23 6.75
C LEU A 71 -0.18 14.20 7.75
N VAL A 72 -0.13 13.82 9.03
CA VAL A 72 0.48 14.65 10.08
C VAL A 72 1.98 14.83 9.83
N GLU A 73 2.69 13.77 9.44
CA GLU A 73 4.12 13.84 9.12
C GLU A 73 4.40 14.75 7.91
N THR A 74 3.54 14.66 6.88
CA THR A 74 3.60 15.53 5.69
C THR A 74 3.41 16.99 6.10
N LEU A 75 2.40 17.31 6.92
CA LEU A 75 2.12 18.68 7.38
C LEU A 75 3.28 19.29 8.19
N VAL A 76 3.96 18.48 9.00
CA VAL A 76 5.15 18.91 9.75
C VAL A 76 6.32 19.16 8.80
N THR A 77 6.55 18.28 7.83
CA THR A 77 7.64 18.42 6.85
C THR A 77 7.50 19.68 5.98
N HIS A 78 6.27 20.00 5.58
CA HIS A 78 5.98 21.22 4.81
C HIS A 78 5.96 22.50 5.67
N GLY A 79 6.23 22.42 6.98
CA GLY A 79 6.25 23.57 7.88
C GLY A 79 4.88 24.21 8.14
N VAL A 80 3.80 23.59 7.66
CA VAL A 80 2.41 24.02 7.92
C VAL A 80 2.04 23.76 9.39
N MET A 81 2.66 22.74 9.99
CA MET A 81 2.43 22.35 11.38
C MET A 81 3.75 22.35 12.17
N LEU A 82 3.69 22.83 13.42
CA LEU A 82 4.80 22.70 14.36
C LEU A 82 5.02 21.24 14.75
N THR A 83 6.28 20.80 14.82
CA THR A 83 6.64 19.43 15.20
C THR A 83 6.08 19.02 16.56
N GLY A 84 5.99 19.97 17.50
CA GLY A 84 5.38 19.73 18.81
C GLY A 84 3.91 19.35 18.71
N THR A 85 3.13 20.09 17.92
CA THR A 85 1.71 19.85 17.67
C THR A 85 1.49 18.51 16.95
N GLY A 86 2.31 18.19 15.96
CA GLY A 86 2.25 16.91 15.25
C GLY A 86 2.44 15.71 16.18
N ARG A 87 3.42 15.77 17.09
CA ARG A 87 3.66 14.71 18.08
C ARG A 87 2.45 14.48 19.00
N THR A 88 1.81 15.55 19.48
CA THR A 88 0.63 15.44 20.35
C THR A 88 -0.55 14.78 19.63
N LEU A 89 -0.77 15.11 18.36
CA LEU A 89 -1.84 14.51 17.55
C LEU A 89 -1.60 13.01 17.32
N LEU A 90 -0.40 12.62 16.92
CA LEU A 90 -0.02 11.20 16.72
C LEU A 90 -0.18 10.39 18.02
N GLN A 91 0.25 10.93 19.16
CA GLN A 91 0.15 10.27 20.46
C GLN A 91 -1.31 10.05 20.88
N THR A 92 -2.15 11.08 20.70
CA THR A 92 -3.57 11.01 21.04
C THR A 92 -4.29 9.99 20.16
N HIS A 93 -4.01 10.02 18.87
CA HIS A 93 -4.58 9.09 17.90
C HIS A 93 -4.26 7.62 18.22
N ARG A 94 -2.99 7.30 18.50
CA ARG A 94 -2.57 5.95 18.91
C ARG A 94 -3.25 5.47 20.19
N ARG A 95 -3.51 6.37 21.12
CA ARG A 95 -4.23 6.06 22.37
C ARG A 95 -5.69 5.69 22.08
N ILE A 96 -6.37 6.47 21.24
CA ILE A 96 -7.76 6.21 20.87
C ILE A 96 -7.90 4.85 20.17
N LEU A 97 -6.99 4.52 19.24
CA LEU A 97 -6.99 3.21 18.56
C LEU A 97 -6.82 2.04 19.55
N LYS A 98 -5.97 2.18 20.57
CA LYS A 98 -5.85 1.16 21.63
C LYS A 98 -7.13 1.05 22.45
N GLU A 99 -7.71 2.18 22.85
CA GLU A 99 -8.95 2.17 23.65
C GLU A 99 -10.15 1.60 22.87
N THR A 100 -10.26 1.85 21.57
CA THR A 100 -11.33 1.29 20.72
C THR A 100 -11.15 -0.19 20.46
N THR A 101 -9.92 -0.65 20.17
CA THR A 101 -9.62 -2.08 20.00
C THR A 101 -9.86 -2.86 21.29
N GLU A 102 -9.48 -2.32 22.45
CA GLU A 102 -9.76 -2.92 23.75
C GLU A 102 -11.26 -2.94 24.10
N ARG A 103 -12.01 -1.88 23.75
CA ARG A 103 -13.48 -1.85 23.92
C ARG A 103 -14.17 -2.88 23.03
N ALA A 104 -13.74 -3.02 21.78
CA ALA A 104 -14.26 -4.02 20.85
C ALA A 104 -13.99 -5.45 21.35
N ALA A 105 -12.78 -5.71 21.88
CA ALA A 105 -12.43 -7.00 22.46
C ALA A 105 -13.24 -7.35 23.72
N ARG A 106 -13.53 -6.36 24.58
CA ARG A 106 -14.39 -6.54 25.76
C ARG A 106 -15.84 -6.84 25.38
N ASN A 107 -16.38 -6.16 24.38
CA ASN A 107 -17.76 -6.36 23.94
C ASN A 107 -17.97 -7.71 23.24
N ALA A 108 -16.93 -8.25 22.59
CA ALA A 108 -16.96 -9.58 21.98
C ALA A 108 -16.87 -10.75 22.98
N THR A 109 -16.57 -10.49 24.27
CA THR A 109 -16.37 -11.51 25.32
C THR A 109 -17.55 -11.62 26.30
N SER A 110 -18.59 -10.78 26.17
CA SER A 110 -19.84 -10.95 26.92
C SER A 110 -20.73 -12.00 26.23
N PRO A 111 -21.06 -13.13 26.87
CA PRO A 111 -22.04 -14.07 26.30
C PRO A 111 -23.43 -13.41 26.25
N PRO A 112 -24.31 -13.84 25.32
CA PRO A 112 -25.68 -13.36 25.29
C PRO A 112 -26.34 -13.66 26.64
N THR A 113 -26.94 -12.65 27.27
CA THR A 113 -27.78 -12.85 28.45
C THR A 113 -28.94 -13.76 28.09
N GLU A 114 -29.14 -14.84 28.86
CA GLU A 114 -30.15 -15.89 28.63
C GLU A 114 -31.60 -15.39 28.54
N ASP A 115 -31.85 -14.11 28.82
CA ASP A 115 -33.17 -13.46 28.77
C ASP A 115 -33.72 -13.23 27.33
N GLU A 116 -32.95 -13.47 26.27
CA GLU A 116 -33.41 -13.32 24.87
C GLU A 116 -34.02 -14.61 24.26
N TRP A 117 -34.10 -15.72 25.00
CA TRP A 117 -34.65 -17.01 24.51
C TRP A 117 -36.09 -17.32 24.93
N GLN A 118 -36.84 -16.33 25.43
CA GLN A 118 -38.25 -16.50 25.80
C GLN A 118 -39.15 -15.65 24.88
N GLU A 119 -39.41 -16.16 23.68
CA GLU A 119 -40.66 -15.97 22.93
C GLU A 119 -40.92 -17.13 21.96
#